data_AF-A0A388TJC4-F1
#
_entry.id   AF-A0A388TJC4-F1
#
_cell.length_a   1.000
_cell.length_b   1.000
_cell.length_c   1.000
_cell.angle_alpha   90.00
_cell.angle_beta   90.00
_cell.angle_gamma   90.00
#
_symmetry.space_group_name_H-M   'P 1'
#
loop_
_entity.id
_entity.type
_entity.pdbx_description
1 polymer ?
#
loop_
_entity_poly.entity_id
_entity_poly.type
_entity_poly.pdbx_seq_one_letter_code
_entity_poly.pdbx_strand_id
1 'polypeptide(L)'
;MVMANDYGDQIKYKESPYNISSDKVVTASGVRTALGTKEDVANKQDTITDNSTYYPSSKAVYAHTSRVDNPHGVTKAQVGLGSADNTSDINKPVSTATQNALNGKQDVSDRVSTFTGNVSDDTKYPSARLVYAHTSRVDNPHSVTAAQVSLGNVNNTSDLDKPVSTATQTALGGKQDTITWETYISASSTHSQYPTARAVYELVQREL
;
A
#
# COMPACT_ATOMS: atom_id res chain seq x y z
N MET A 1 60.39 -65.80 -31.75
CA MET A 1 59.99 -64.57 -31.06
C MET A 1 59.02 -63.84 -31.97
N VAL A 2 57.72 -63.88 -31.67
CA VAL A 2 56.67 -63.26 -32.50
C VAL A 2 56.59 -61.79 -32.09
N MET A 3 57.02 -60.88 -32.97
CA MET A 3 56.86 -59.44 -32.75
C MET A 3 55.36 -59.13 -32.90
N ALA A 4 54.76 -58.55 -31.87
CA ALA A 4 53.35 -58.18 -31.87
C ALA A 4 53.08 -57.05 -32.88
N ASN A 5 52.03 -57.21 -33.68
CA ASN A 5 51.62 -56.30 -34.74
C ASN A 5 50.71 -55.20 -34.18
N ASP A 6 51.16 -54.48 -33.15
CA ASP A 6 50.30 -53.57 -32.37
C ASP A 6 50.40 -52.11 -32.84
N TYR A 7 50.31 -51.91 -34.15
CA TYR A 7 50.24 -50.57 -34.75
C TYR A 7 48.85 -50.41 -35.36
N GLY A 8 48.02 -49.58 -34.72
CA GLY A 8 46.69 -49.20 -35.22
C GLY A 8 46.71 -48.68 -36.66
N ASP A 9 45.51 -48.57 -37.24
CA ASP A 9 45.17 -48.33 -38.65
C ASP A 9 46.33 -47.86 -39.56
N GLN A 10 47.14 -48.83 -40.02
CA GLN A 10 48.34 -48.57 -40.83
C GLN A 10 48.00 -48.10 -42.25
N ILE A 11 46.73 -48.15 -42.66
CA ILE A 11 46.27 -47.82 -44.02
C ILE A 11 46.66 -46.37 -44.36
N LYS A 12 46.46 -45.44 -43.42
CA LYS A 12 46.78 -44.01 -43.60
C LYS A 12 48.26 -43.74 -43.89
N TYR A 13 49.17 -44.58 -43.38
CA TYR A 13 50.62 -44.39 -43.57
C TYR A 13 51.16 -45.12 -44.80
N LYS A 14 50.39 -46.06 -45.38
CA LYS A 14 50.75 -46.80 -46.60
C LYS A 14 50.41 -46.04 -47.89
N GLU A 15 49.46 -45.11 -47.83
CA GLU A 15 49.04 -44.26 -48.94
C GLU A 15 49.89 -42.97 -49.06
N SER A 16 49.85 -42.34 -50.25
CA SER A 16 50.50 -41.04 -50.50
C SER A 16 49.93 -39.97 -49.55
N PRO A 17 50.75 -39.12 -48.91
CA PRO A 17 52.17 -38.85 -49.19
C PRO A 17 53.18 -39.65 -48.34
N TYR A 18 52.72 -40.52 -47.43
CA TYR A 18 53.59 -41.17 -46.43
C TYR A 18 54.28 -42.43 -46.98
N ASN A 19 53.59 -43.28 -47.75
CA ASN A 19 54.13 -44.45 -48.46
C ASN A 19 55.02 -45.40 -47.61
N ILE A 20 54.71 -45.58 -46.33
CA ILE A 20 55.45 -46.42 -45.37
C ILE A 20 54.78 -47.80 -45.29
N SER A 21 55.25 -48.78 -46.08
CA SER A 21 54.83 -50.19 -45.98
C SER A 21 55.95 -51.07 -45.43
N SER A 22 55.60 -52.17 -44.76
CA SER A 22 56.55 -53.16 -44.19
C SER A 22 57.48 -53.77 -45.26
N ASP A 23 57.09 -53.67 -46.52
CA ASP A 23 57.69 -54.40 -47.64
C ASP A 23 58.50 -53.46 -48.56
N LYS A 24 58.49 -52.15 -48.29
CA LYS A 24 59.32 -51.16 -48.98
C LYS A 24 60.40 -50.62 -48.05
N VAL A 25 61.64 -50.62 -48.52
CA VAL A 25 62.74 -49.87 -47.89
C VAL A 25 62.31 -48.40 -47.82
N VAL A 26 62.09 -47.89 -46.61
CA VAL A 26 61.77 -46.48 -46.41
C VAL A 26 62.99 -45.69 -46.85
N THR A 27 62.90 -45.04 -48.00
CA THR A 27 63.99 -44.20 -48.47
C THR A 27 64.18 -43.04 -47.50
N ALA A 28 65.40 -42.52 -47.38
CA ALA A 28 65.65 -41.32 -46.58
C ALA A 28 64.72 -40.14 -46.97
N SER A 29 64.25 -40.12 -48.22
CA SER A 29 63.23 -39.16 -48.68
C SER A 29 61.86 -39.40 -48.04
N GLY A 30 61.39 -40.64 -47.97
CA GLY A 30 60.12 -40.98 -47.32
C GLY A 30 60.11 -40.68 -45.83
N VAL A 31 61.22 -40.94 -45.13
CA VAL A 31 61.39 -40.56 -43.72
C VAL A 31 61.31 -39.04 -43.55
N ARG A 32 62.00 -38.27 -44.37
CA ARG A 32 61.96 -36.79 -44.32
C ARG A 32 60.56 -36.24 -44.56
N THR A 33 59.84 -36.74 -45.57
CA THR A 33 58.47 -36.32 -45.86
C THR A 33 57.52 -36.63 -44.69
N ALA A 34 57.66 -37.80 -44.07
CA ALA A 34 56.79 -38.22 -42.96
C ALA A 34 57.09 -37.51 -41.63
N LEU A 35 58.34 -37.08 -41.39
CA LEU A 35 58.73 -36.34 -40.19
C LEU A 35 58.56 -34.82 -40.33
N GLY A 36 58.75 -34.25 -41.53
CA GLY A 36 58.59 -32.81 -41.77
C GLY A 36 57.18 -32.30 -41.45
N THR A 37 56.14 -33.05 -41.83
CA THR A 37 54.75 -32.59 -41.68
C THR A 37 54.27 -32.44 -40.24
N LYS A 38 54.94 -33.04 -39.24
CA LYS A 38 54.51 -32.97 -37.83
C LYS A 38 55.07 -31.76 -37.09
N GLU A 39 56.21 -31.22 -37.49
CA GLU A 39 56.88 -30.09 -36.83
C GLU A 39 57.72 -29.22 -37.80
N ASP A 40 57.28 -29.07 -39.05
CA ASP A 40 57.90 -28.10 -39.96
C ASP A 40 57.85 -26.71 -39.33
N VAL A 41 59.03 -26.10 -39.10
CA VAL A 41 59.16 -24.73 -38.59
C VAL A 41 58.36 -23.74 -39.45
N ALA A 42 58.15 -24.07 -40.73
CA ALA A 42 57.31 -23.32 -41.67
C ALA A 42 55.81 -23.30 -41.32
N ASN A 43 55.31 -24.30 -40.59
CA ASN A 43 53.91 -24.39 -40.17
C ASN A 43 53.67 -23.80 -38.77
N LYS A 44 54.72 -23.31 -38.08
CA LYS A 44 54.60 -22.58 -36.81
C LYS A 44 54.26 -21.12 -37.11
N GLN A 45 53.15 -20.64 -36.56
CA GLN A 45 52.69 -19.26 -36.74
C GLN A 45 52.79 -18.47 -35.44
N ASP A 46 53.34 -17.26 -35.53
CA ASP A 46 53.36 -16.29 -34.42
C ASP A 46 52.00 -15.58 -34.25
N THR A 47 51.18 -15.57 -35.30
CA THR A 47 49.81 -15.05 -35.28
C THR A 47 48.83 -16.20 -35.28
N ILE A 48 47.99 -16.29 -34.25
CA ILE A 48 46.93 -17.29 -34.17
C ILE A 48 45.77 -16.82 -35.05
N THR A 49 45.63 -17.42 -36.22
CA THR A 49 44.44 -17.32 -37.07
C THR A 49 43.58 -18.57 -36.88
N ASP A 50 42.27 -18.46 -37.13
CA ASP A 50 41.38 -19.63 -37.12
C ASP A 50 41.70 -20.52 -38.33
N ASN A 51 42.64 -21.45 -38.17
CA ASN A 51 43.07 -22.34 -39.22
C ASN A 51 43.57 -23.69 -38.67
N SER A 52 43.09 -24.79 -39.26
CA SER A 52 43.45 -26.16 -38.86
C SER A 52 44.77 -26.68 -39.46
N THR A 53 45.46 -25.90 -40.30
CA THR A 53 46.69 -26.32 -40.99
C THR A 53 47.98 -25.89 -40.26
N TYR A 54 47.90 -24.90 -39.36
CA TYR A 54 49.07 -24.33 -38.69
C TYR A 54 49.03 -24.59 -37.19
N TYR A 55 50.21 -24.73 -36.58
CA TYR A 55 50.34 -24.82 -35.13
C TYR A 55 50.74 -23.44 -34.58
N PRO A 56 50.15 -22.99 -33.46
CA PRO A 56 50.59 -21.75 -32.82
C PRO A 56 51.98 -21.93 -32.21
N SER A 57 52.85 -20.94 -32.36
CA SER A 57 54.15 -20.93 -31.68
C SER A 57 53.97 -20.73 -30.17
N SER A 58 54.97 -21.12 -29.37
CA SER A 58 54.97 -20.83 -27.93
C SER A 58 54.85 -19.33 -27.64
N LYS A 59 55.42 -18.49 -28.51
CA LYS A 59 55.29 -17.04 -28.48
C LYS A 59 53.86 -16.58 -28.77
N ALA A 60 53.19 -17.18 -29.74
CA ALA A 60 51.78 -16.88 -30.06
C ALA A 60 50.86 -17.23 -28.89
N VAL A 61 51.04 -18.41 -28.28
CA VAL A 61 50.28 -18.84 -27.10
C VAL A 61 50.53 -17.92 -25.92
N TYR A 62 51.80 -17.58 -25.65
CA TYR A 62 52.15 -16.65 -24.59
C TYR A 62 51.56 -15.26 -24.82
N ALA A 63 51.61 -14.73 -26.04
CA ALA A 63 50.99 -13.45 -26.39
C ALA A 63 49.48 -13.49 -26.15
N HIS A 64 48.78 -14.58 -26.52
CA HIS A 64 47.35 -14.72 -26.28
C HIS A 64 47.01 -14.77 -24.78
N THR A 65 47.70 -15.62 -24.01
CA THR A 65 47.41 -15.80 -22.57
C THR A 65 47.86 -14.63 -21.69
N SER A 66 48.79 -13.80 -22.17
CA SER A 66 49.24 -12.59 -21.48
C SER A 66 48.43 -11.33 -21.84
N ARG A 67 47.50 -11.42 -22.80
CA ARG A 67 46.58 -10.32 -23.07
C ARG A 67 45.72 -10.06 -21.85
N VAL A 68 45.57 -8.78 -21.52
CA VAL A 68 44.73 -8.29 -20.41
C VAL A 68 43.63 -7.36 -20.92
N ASP A 69 43.67 -6.99 -22.20
CA ASP A 69 42.56 -6.33 -22.86
C ASP A 69 41.37 -7.29 -23.00
N ASN A 70 40.20 -6.74 -23.30
CA ASN A 70 38.99 -7.53 -23.53
C ASN A 70 39.29 -8.60 -24.60
N PRO A 71 39.23 -9.90 -24.27
CA PRO A 71 38.38 -10.54 -23.25
C PRO A 71 38.99 -10.92 -21.89
N HIS A 72 40.30 -10.78 -21.66
CA HIS A 72 40.98 -11.38 -20.51
C HIS A 72 41.07 -10.49 -19.25
N GLY A 73 40.60 -9.25 -19.32
CA GLY A 73 40.64 -8.30 -18.21
C GLY A 73 39.64 -7.15 -18.38
N VAL A 74 38.35 -7.49 -18.53
CA VAL A 74 37.30 -6.49 -18.77
C VAL A 74 37.12 -5.57 -17.56
N THR A 75 37.38 -4.29 -17.77
CA THR A 75 37.19 -3.21 -16.80
C THR A 75 35.75 -2.70 -16.82
N LYS A 76 35.30 -2.07 -15.73
CA LYS A 76 33.98 -1.42 -15.69
C LYS A 76 33.81 -0.37 -16.79
N ALA A 77 34.87 0.36 -17.14
CA ALA A 77 34.86 1.36 -18.20
C ALA A 77 34.58 0.74 -19.59
N GLN A 78 35.13 -0.45 -19.87
CA GLN A 78 34.94 -1.13 -21.16
C GLN A 78 33.49 -1.57 -21.42
N VAL A 79 32.66 -1.70 -20.38
CA VAL A 79 31.24 -2.05 -20.48
C VAL A 79 30.31 -0.87 -20.19
N GLY A 80 30.84 0.36 -20.14
CA GLY A 80 30.03 1.56 -19.88
C GLY A 80 29.61 1.77 -18.42
N LEU A 81 30.21 1.02 -17.48
CA LEU A 81 29.92 1.07 -16.04
C LEU A 81 31.02 1.77 -15.23
N GLY A 82 31.77 2.69 -15.84
CA GLY A 82 32.94 3.33 -15.23
C GLY A 82 32.69 3.98 -13.86
N SER A 83 31.46 4.47 -13.63
CA SER A 83 31.04 5.08 -12.36
C SER A 83 30.27 4.13 -11.43
N ALA A 84 30.11 2.86 -11.80
CA ALA A 84 29.37 1.91 -11.00
C ALA A 84 30.24 1.37 -9.86
N ASP A 85 29.80 1.60 -8.63
CA ASP A 85 30.39 1.00 -7.44
C ASP A 85 29.88 -0.43 -7.23
N ASN A 86 30.75 -1.31 -6.74
CA ASN A 86 30.36 -2.66 -6.36
C ASN A 86 29.97 -2.70 -4.87
N THR A 87 28.78 -2.18 -4.58
CA THR A 87 28.25 -2.07 -3.22
C THR A 87 27.00 -2.95 -3.11
N SER A 88 26.94 -3.80 -2.08
CA SER A 88 25.76 -4.62 -1.79
C SER A 88 24.54 -3.74 -1.51
N ASP A 89 23.33 -4.23 -1.78
CA ASP A 89 22.10 -3.46 -1.59
C ASP A 89 21.95 -2.88 -0.18
N ILE A 90 22.33 -3.65 0.85
CA ILE A 90 22.27 -3.20 2.25
C ILE A 90 23.22 -2.03 2.56
N ASN A 91 24.32 -1.92 1.81
CA ASN A 91 25.34 -0.88 2.01
C ASN A 91 25.18 0.30 1.06
N LYS A 92 24.23 0.27 0.12
CA LYS A 92 23.99 1.40 -0.77
C LYS A 92 23.39 2.56 0.03
N PRO A 93 23.97 3.78 -0.06
CA PRO A 93 23.44 4.93 0.64
C PRO A 93 22.07 5.32 0.07
N VAL A 94 21.20 5.82 0.94
CA VAL A 94 19.95 6.49 0.53
C VAL A 94 20.32 7.82 -0.13
N SER A 95 19.71 8.12 -1.28
CA SER A 95 19.95 9.40 -1.95
C SER A 95 19.46 10.58 -1.10
N THR A 96 20.11 11.74 -1.22
CA THR A 96 19.67 12.95 -0.51
C THR A 96 18.22 13.31 -0.85
N ALA A 97 17.78 13.11 -2.09
CA ALA A 97 16.39 13.36 -2.50
C ALA A 97 15.40 12.43 -1.77
N THR A 98 15.73 11.14 -1.66
CA THR A 98 14.93 10.16 -0.92
C THR A 98 14.92 10.50 0.57
N GLN A 99 16.07 10.83 1.16
CA GLN A 99 16.15 11.20 2.58
C GLN A 99 15.33 12.47 2.88
N ASN A 100 15.40 13.50 2.02
CA ASN A 100 14.60 14.71 2.19
C ASN A 100 13.10 14.43 2.11
N ALA A 101 12.67 13.55 1.21
CA ALA A 101 11.27 13.14 1.10
C ALA A 101 10.80 12.34 2.35
N LEU A 102 11.67 11.50 2.92
CA LEU A 102 11.40 10.76 4.15
C LEU A 102 11.33 11.68 5.38
N ASN A 103 12.24 12.66 5.47
CA ASN A 103 12.26 13.64 6.57
C ASN A 103 10.98 14.50 6.64
N GLY A 104 10.22 14.60 5.54
CA GLY A 104 8.92 15.28 5.51
C GLY A 104 7.73 14.41 5.91
N LYS A 105 7.94 13.14 6.25
CA LYS A 105 6.89 12.24 6.73
C LYS A 105 6.78 12.31 8.25
N GLN A 106 5.56 12.13 8.76
CA GLN A 106 5.31 12.01 10.19
C GLN A 106 5.91 10.70 10.71
N ASP A 107 6.71 10.77 11.78
CA ASP A 107 7.21 9.58 12.46
C ASP A 107 6.11 8.86 13.26
N VAL A 108 6.23 7.54 13.35
CA VAL A 108 5.26 6.71 14.09
C VAL A 108 5.26 7.04 15.59
N SER A 109 6.41 7.44 16.15
CA SER A 109 6.55 7.91 17.53
C SER A 109 5.73 9.16 17.82
N ASP A 110 5.46 9.94 16.79
CA ASP A 110 4.84 11.26 16.91
C ASP A 110 3.32 11.19 16.68
N ARG A 111 2.75 9.98 16.64
CA ARG A 111 1.31 9.75 16.59
C ARG A 111 0.74 9.72 18.00
N VAL A 112 -0.41 10.34 18.19
CA VAL A 112 -1.17 10.22 19.46
C VAL A 112 -1.74 8.80 19.54
N SER A 113 -1.17 7.95 20.39
CA SER A 113 -1.61 6.56 20.61
C SER A 113 -2.58 6.40 21.78
N THR A 114 -2.48 7.28 22.78
CA THR A 114 -3.41 7.38 23.90
C THR A 114 -3.71 8.83 24.22
N PHE A 115 -4.93 9.05 24.68
CA PHE A 115 -5.44 10.38 25.00
C PHE A 115 -5.13 10.79 26.44
N THR A 116 -5.15 9.80 27.33
CA THR A 116 -4.86 9.97 28.75
C THR A 116 -3.36 10.27 28.93
N GLY A 117 -3.04 11.48 29.38
CA GLY A 117 -1.66 11.92 29.66
C GLY A 117 -0.99 12.79 28.58
N ASN A 118 -1.55 12.89 27.36
CA ASN A 118 -1.03 13.75 26.28
C ASN A 118 -1.84 15.04 26.09
N VAL A 119 -2.64 15.45 27.07
CA VAL A 119 -3.65 16.52 26.95
C VAL A 119 -3.09 17.91 26.59
N SER A 120 -1.77 18.10 26.68
CA SER A 120 -1.09 19.36 26.36
C SER A 120 -0.04 19.23 25.25
N ASP A 121 0.06 18.07 24.59
CA ASP A 121 1.07 17.83 23.55
C ASP A 121 0.62 18.34 22.18
N ASP A 122 1.28 19.39 21.70
CA ASP A 122 1.11 19.97 20.37
C ASP A 122 2.12 19.44 19.33
N THR A 123 3.08 18.61 19.75
CA THR A 123 4.16 18.11 18.88
C THR A 123 3.72 16.90 18.05
N LYS A 124 2.71 16.19 18.52
CA LYS A 124 2.17 14.99 17.87
C LYS A 124 1.06 15.31 16.88
N TYR A 125 0.87 14.46 15.86
CA TYR A 125 -0.23 14.58 14.90
C TYR A 125 -1.32 13.52 15.12
N PRO A 126 -2.63 13.89 15.06
CA PRO A 126 -3.14 15.27 15.21
C PRO A 126 -2.81 15.79 16.62
N SER A 127 -2.69 17.10 16.82
CA SER A 127 -2.30 17.64 18.14
C SER A 127 -3.22 17.12 19.23
N ALA A 128 -2.67 16.39 20.20
CA ALA A 128 -3.44 15.78 21.28
C ALA A 128 -4.22 16.86 22.06
N ARG A 129 -3.64 18.07 22.19
CA ARG A 129 -4.31 19.22 22.80
C ARG A 129 -5.60 19.65 22.09
N LEU A 130 -5.60 19.79 20.76
CA LEU A 130 -6.82 20.18 20.02
C LEU A 130 -7.92 19.14 20.16
N VAL A 131 -7.57 17.87 19.98
CA VAL A 131 -8.57 16.80 20.09
C VAL A 131 -9.09 16.75 21.53
N TYR A 132 -8.21 16.87 22.54
CA TYR A 132 -8.61 16.87 23.94
C TYR A 132 -9.56 18.02 24.25
N ALA A 133 -9.16 19.25 23.89
CA ALA A 133 -9.99 20.43 24.06
C ALA A 133 -11.37 20.26 23.40
N HIS A 134 -11.44 19.71 22.19
CA HIS A 134 -12.73 19.46 21.54
C HIS A 134 -13.57 18.43 22.30
N THR A 135 -13.00 17.28 22.66
CA THR A 135 -13.74 16.21 23.35
C THR A 135 -14.12 16.55 24.80
N SER A 136 -13.37 17.45 25.45
CA SER A 136 -13.64 17.92 26.81
C SER A 136 -14.57 19.12 26.85
N ARG A 137 -14.92 19.71 25.70
CA ARG A 137 -15.90 20.81 25.66
C ARG A 137 -17.25 20.27 26.11
N VAL A 138 -17.89 21.03 26.98
CA VAL A 138 -19.23 20.74 27.51
C VAL A 138 -20.25 21.77 27.04
N ASP A 139 -19.81 22.88 26.44
CA ASP A 139 -20.69 23.80 25.74
C ASP A 139 -21.23 23.16 24.45
N ASN A 140 -22.25 23.78 23.84
CA ASN A 140 -22.81 23.36 22.56
C ASN A 140 -21.67 23.16 21.53
N PRO A 141 -21.44 21.92 21.04
CA PRO A 141 -22.42 20.85 20.83
C PRO A 141 -22.53 19.71 21.87
N HIS A 142 -21.68 19.65 22.88
CA HIS A 142 -21.49 18.42 23.68
C HIS A 142 -22.34 18.31 24.95
N SER A 143 -22.94 19.40 25.44
CA SER A 143 -23.99 19.34 26.47
C SER A 143 -24.95 20.52 26.34
N VAL A 144 -25.78 20.50 25.29
CA VAL A 144 -26.77 21.57 25.04
C VAL A 144 -27.81 21.61 26.16
N THR A 145 -27.84 22.71 26.89
CA THR A 145 -28.82 23.01 27.94
C THR A 145 -30.03 23.74 27.34
N ALA A 146 -31.18 23.64 28.01
CA ALA A 146 -32.38 24.40 27.62
C ALA A 146 -32.13 25.91 27.58
N ALA A 147 -31.26 26.43 28.46
CA ALA A 147 -30.85 27.83 28.45
C ALA A 147 -30.08 28.23 27.18
N GLN A 148 -29.18 27.38 26.68
CA GLN A 148 -28.38 27.65 25.47
C GLN A 148 -29.22 27.77 24.19
N VAL A 149 -30.43 27.22 24.17
CA VAL A 149 -31.37 27.32 23.04
C VAL A 149 -32.56 28.23 23.36
N SER A 150 -32.49 29.05 24.41
CA SER A 150 -33.57 29.96 24.83
C SER A 150 -34.88 29.26 25.20
N LEU A 151 -34.83 27.99 25.62
CA LEU A 151 -35.96 27.17 26.08
C LEU A 151 -35.94 26.98 27.61
N GLY A 152 -35.28 27.86 28.37
CA GLY A 152 -35.09 27.71 29.82
C GLY A 152 -36.38 27.62 30.65
N ASN A 153 -37.50 28.14 30.13
CA ASN A 153 -38.82 28.08 30.75
C ASN A 153 -39.68 26.91 30.23
N VAL A 154 -39.16 26.11 29.31
CA VAL A 154 -39.92 25.00 28.72
C VAL A 154 -39.74 23.78 29.61
N ASN A 155 -40.84 23.33 30.20
CA ASN A 155 -40.89 22.07 30.93
C ASN A 155 -41.03 20.90 29.94
N ASN A 156 -40.28 19.82 30.18
CA ASN A 156 -40.46 18.58 29.44
C ASN A 156 -41.57 17.74 30.09
N THR A 157 -42.81 18.09 29.73
CA THR A 157 -44.03 17.46 30.22
C THR A 157 -44.78 16.87 29.03
N SER A 158 -45.32 15.66 29.18
CA SER A 158 -46.15 15.03 28.14
C SER A 158 -47.36 15.92 27.84
N ASP A 159 -47.92 15.85 26.64
CA ASP A 159 -49.08 16.67 26.30
C ASP A 159 -50.28 16.43 27.23
N LEU A 160 -50.41 15.21 27.76
CA LEU A 160 -51.48 14.85 28.72
C LEU A 160 -51.30 15.52 30.08
N ASP A 161 -50.05 15.71 30.52
CA ASP A 161 -49.72 16.25 31.84
C ASP A 161 -49.56 17.78 31.83
N LYS A 162 -49.62 18.43 30.66
CA LYS A 162 -49.50 19.89 30.54
C LYS A 162 -50.69 20.54 31.25
N PRO A 163 -50.45 21.43 32.24
CA PRO A 163 -51.54 22.11 32.91
C PRO A 163 -52.28 23.03 31.94
N VAL A 164 -53.60 23.05 32.03
CA VAL A 164 -54.40 24.10 31.39
C VAL A 164 -54.14 25.44 32.08
N SER A 165 -54.10 26.54 31.31
CA SER A 165 -53.89 27.86 31.92
C SER A 165 -55.03 28.20 32.89
N THR A 166 -54.73 28.99 33.93
CA THR A 166 -55.76 29.45 34.89
C THR A 166 -56.91 30.16 34.18
N ALA A 167 -56.61 30.98 33.17
CA ALA A 167 -57.63 31.67 32.36
C ALA A 167 -58.52 30.68 31.60
N THR A 168 -57.93 29.64 31.00
CA THR A 168 -58.69 28.56 30.34
C THR A 168 -59.55 27.81 31.34
N GLN A 169 -59.01 27.46 32.51
CA GLN A 169 -59.76 26.75 33.54
C GLN A 169 -60.93 27.57 34.09
N THR A 170 -60.74 28.87 34.33
CA THR A 170 -61.82 29.79 34.74
C THR A 170 -62.90 29.87 33.67
N ALA A 171 -62.52 29.99 32.40
CA ALA A 171 -63.47 30.05 31.29
C ALA A 171 -64.21 28.72 31.05
N LEU A 172 -63.63 27.58 31.43
CA LEU A 172 -64.29 26.28 31.40
C LEU A 172 -65.23 26.08 32.59
N GLY A 173 -64.82 26.49 33.80
CA GLY A 173 -65.66 26.39 35.01
C GLY A 173 -66.93 27.27 34.98
N GLY A 174 -66.98 28.27 34.09
CA GLY A 174 -68.20 29.03 33.81
C GLY A 174 -69.12 28.41 32.76
N LYS A 175 -68.72 27.31 32.11
CA LYS A 175 -69.55 26.58 31.15
C LYS A 175 -70.33 25.49 31.89
N GLN A 176 -71.51 25.18 31.37
CA GLN A 176 -72.30 24.04 31.82
C GLN A 176 -71.63 22.73 31.39
N ASP A 177 -71.35 21.82 32.33
CA ASP A 177 -70.67 20.54 32.03
C ASP A 177 -71.52 19.57 31.21
N THR A 178 -72.84 19.58 31.42
CA THR A 178 -73.79 18.73 30.70
C THR A 178 -75.09 19.49 30.49
N ILE A 179 -75.51 19.62 29.23
CA ILE A 179 -76.86 20.08 28.88
C ILE A 179 -77.81 18.91 29.20
N THR A 180 -78.29 18.88 30.42
CA THR A 180 -79.43 18.04 30.78
C THR A 180 -80.68 18.77 30.30
N TRP A 181 -81.47 18.13 29.42
CA TRP A 181 -82.77 18.67 29.02
C TRP A 181 -83.73 18.50 30.20
N GLU A 182 -84.20 19.61 30.77
CA GLU A 182 -85.22 19.54 31.84
C GLU A 182 -86.56 19.09 31.24
N THR A 183 -87.10 17.98 31.74
CA THR A 183 -88.38 17.42 31.28
C THR A 183 -89.57 17.88 32.13
N TYR A 184 -89.32 18.57 33.25
CA TYR A 184 -90.36 19.07 34.15
C TYR A 184 -89.99 20.46 34.72
N ILE A 185 -90.89 21.44 34.56
CA ILE A 185 -90.67 22.83 34.99
C ILE A 185 -91.63 23.18 36.13
N SER A 186 -91.09 23.63 37.26
CA SER A 186 -91.89 24.04 38.43
C SER A 186 -91.32 25.24 39.19
N ALA A 187 -92.08 25.80 40.13
CA ALA A 187 -91.66 26.93 40.97
C ALA A 187 -90.41 26.64 41.84
N SER A 188 -90.07 25.38 42.10
CA SER A 188 -88.88 24.97 42.85
C SER A 188 -87.63 24.75 41.98
N SER A 189 -87.71 25.00 40.67
CA SER A 189 -86.59 24.79 39.73
C SER A 189 -85.38 25.69 40.04
N THR A 190 -84.16 25.19 39.79
CA THR A 190 -82.91 25.93 40.03
C THR A 190 -82.35 26.56 38.74
N HIS A 191 -81.44 27.53 38.89
CA HIS A 191 -80.79 28.25 37.78
C HIS A 191 -79.66 27.46 37.09
N SER A 192 -79.73 26.13 37.11
CA SER A 192 -78.56 25.29 36.84
C SER A 192 -78.40 24.85 35.37
N GLN A 193 -79.20 25.36 34.41
CA GLN A 193 -79.20 24.98 32.98
C GLN A 193 -79.71 26.14 32.09
N TYR A 194 -79.46 26.15 30.77
CA TYR A 194 -79.88 27.27 29.89
C TYR A 194 -80.90 26.86 28.80
N PRO A 195 -82.00 27.63 28.59
CA PRO A 195 -82.54 28.62 29.53
C PRO A 195 -82.96 27.93 30.82
N THR A 196 -82.83 28.62 31.96
CA THR A 196 -83.11 27.98 33.25
C THR A 196 -84.58 27.59 33.30
N ALA A 197 -84.89 26.38 33.78
CA ALA A 197 -86.26 25.93 33.95
C ALA A 197 -87.10 26.94 34.75
N ARG A 198 -86.45 27.64 35.70
CA ARG A 198 -87.06 28.76 36.42
C ARG A 198 -87.32 29.99 35.55
N ALA A 199 -86.40 30.41 34.67
CA ALA A 199 -86.65 31.51 33.74
C ALA A 199 -87.80 31.17 32.77
N VAL A 200 -87.89 29.92 32.32
CA VAL A 200 -89.03 29.45 31.49
C VAL A 200 -90.33 29.46 32.29
N TYR A 201 -90.34 28.96 33.54
CA TYR A 201 -91.50 29.04 34.43
C TYR A 201 -91.98 30.47 34.62
N GLU A 202 -91.07 31.39 34.97
CA GLU A 202 -91.40 32.80 35.21
C GLU A 202 -91.93 33.51 33.96
N LEU A 203 -91.46 33.15 32.77
CA LEU A 203 -92.01 33.66 31.51
C LEU A 203 -93.45 33.16 31.30
N VAL A 204 -93.67 31.85 31.40
CA VAL A 204 -94.99 31.24 31.21
C VAL A 204 -96.03 31.83 32.16
N GLN A 205 -95.67 32.06 33.42
CA GLN A 205 -96.59 32.66 34.40
C GLN A 205 -96.92 34.14 34.13
N ARG A 206 -96.11 34.87 33.36
CA ARG A 206 -96.40 36.26 32.96
C ARG A 206 -97.34 36.36 31.76
N GLU A 207 -97.47 35.28 30.99
CA GLU A 207 -98.32 35.23 29.79
C GLU A 207 -99.71 34.61 30.05
N LEU A 208 -99.94 34.12 31.28
CA LEU A 208 -101.23 33.62 31.78
C LEU A 208 -101.97 34.71 32.57
#